data_AF-A0A841GXT0-F1
#
_entry.id   AF-A0A841GXT0-F1
#
_cell.length_a   1.000
_cell.length_b   1.000
_cell.length_c   1.000
_cell.angle_alpha   90.00
_cell.angle_beta   90.00
_cell.angle_gamma   90.00
#
_symmetry.space_group_name_H-M   'P 1'
#
loop_
_entity.id
_entity.type
_entity.pdbx_description
1 polymer ?
#
loop_
_entity_poly.entity_id
_entity_poly.type
_entity_poly.pdbx_seq_one_letter_code
_entity_poly.pdbx_strand_id
1 'polypeptide(L)'
;MIRLGITGTDTDVGKTLIGTVLLAMMRNRGLRVAAMKPIETGVKADDPASDAVLLRDAAGENDPLETVRPILMTEPLAPWVASSRSGGLLDLGALETAYEALCKDRDAILVEGAGGLLVPVTRDLAWDGLFVGWGLDLVVVAGNRLGALNHTLLTVRAAHDAGLRVRGVVLNAMGPDPRGIAISTNLEALEELLDPVPVLPFPWIRKDRPIGYAVEIAEENGFATLIASRERQ
;
A
#
# COMPACT_ATOMS: atom_id res chain seq x y z
N MET A 1 -13.11 10.85 7.54
CA MET A 1 -11.69 10.60 7.21
C MET A 1 -11.61 9.32 6.38
N ILE A 2 -10.90 9.35 5.26
CA ILE A 2 -10.54 8.16 4.48
C ILE A 2 -9.34 7.50 5.16
N ARG A 3 -9.40 6.18 5.37
CA ARG A 3 -8.33 5.43 6.02
C ARG A 3 -8.01 4.22 5.16
N LEU A 4 -6.86 4.25 4.49
CA LEU A 4 -6.46 3.20 3.55
C LEU A 4 -5.20 2.50 4.03
N GLY A 5 -5.25 1.17 4.07
CA GLY A 5 -4.07 0.32 4.07
C GLY A 5 -3.73 -0.04 2.64
N ILE A 6 -2.45 -0.04 2.29
CA ILE A 6 -1.97 -0.61 1.04
C ILE A 6 -1.07 -1.80 1.33
N THR A 7 -1.38 -2.91 0.69
CA THR A 7 -0.58 -4.15 0.75
C THR A 7 -0.29 -4.66 -0.65
N GLY A 8 0.57 -5.67 -0.73
CA GLY A 8 0.95 -6.32 -1.97
C GLY A 8 0.56 -7.80 -1.94
N THR A 9 0.45 -8.40 -3.11
CA THR A 9 0.48 -9.87 -3.20
C THR A 9 1.88 -10.44 -2.94
N ASP A 10 2.91 -9.60 -3.02
CA ASP A 10 4.33 -9.94 -2.83
C ASP A 10 5.15 -8.65 -2.56
N THR A 11 6.46 -8.79 -2.41
CA THR A 11 7.44 -7.68 -2.46
C THR A 11 7.59 -7.16 -3.91
N ASP A 12 7.98 -5.88 -4.06
CA ASP A 12 8.25 -5.22 -5.35
C ASP A 12 7.12 -5.20 -6.40
N VAL A 13 5.88 -5.47 -5.99
CA VAL A 13 4.69 -5.41 -6.88
C VAL A 13 4.23 -3.98 -7.20
N GLY A 14 4.87 -2.96 -6.65
CA GLY A 14 4.57 -1.54 -6.92
C GLY A 14 3.70 -0.84 -5.87
N LYS A 15 3.64 -1.33 -4.63
CA LYS A 15 2.89 -0.68 -3.53
C LYS A 15 3.17 0.82 -3.43
N THR A 16 4.44 1.20 -3.32
CA THR A 16 4.88 2.60 -3.19
C THR A 16 4.43 3.48 -4.35
N LEU A 17 4.51 2.96 -5.59
CA LEU A 17 4.05 3.68 -6.77
C LEU A 17 2.53 3.93 -6.69
N ILE A 18 1.75 2.90 -6.39
CA ILE A 18 0.30 3.03 -6.26
C ILE A 18 -0.06 3.92 -5.06
N GLY A 19 0.64 3.79 -3.94
CA GLY A 19 0.47 4.61 -2.75
C GLY A 19 0.69 6.10 -3.04
N THR A 20 1.79 6.44 -3.71
CA THR A 20 2.08 7.83 -4.10
C THR A 20 1.04 8.40 -5.07
N VAL A 21 0.56 7.60 -6.02
CA VAL A 21 -0.54 7.98 -6.93
C VAL A 21 -1.83 8.28 -6.16
N LEU A 22 -2.26 7.39 -5.25
CA LEU A 22 -3.47 7.59 -4.46
C LEU A 22 -3.37 8.82 -3.53
N LEU A 23 -2.21 9.03 -2.91
CA LEU A 23 -1.92 10.22 -2.10
C LEU A 23 -2.04 11.50 -2.93
N ALA A 24 -1.41 11.53 -4.11
CA ALA A 24 -1.47 12.68 -5.01
C ALA A 24 -2.90 12.94 -5.50
N MET A 25 -3.66 11.90 -5.87
CA MET A 25 -5.08 12.02 -6.24
C MET A 25 -5.92 12.62 -5.11
N MET A 26 -5.74 12.17 -3.87
CA MET A 26 -6.47 12.71 -2.72
C MET A 26 -6.11 14.19 -2.47
N ARG A 27 -4.85 14.58 -2.64
CA ARG A 27 -4.43 15.99 -2.56
C ARG A 27 -4.99 16.85 -3.67
N ASN A 28 -5.03 16.35 -4.91
CA ASN A 28 -5.62 17.06 -6.04
C ASN A 28 -7.12 17.35 -5.81
N ARG A 29 -7.79 16.56 -4.97
CA ARG A 29 -9.17 16.80 -4.50
C ARG A 29 -9.27 17.78 -3.33
N GLY A 30 -8.17 18.41 -2.92
CA GLY A 30 -8.12 19.37 -1.83
C GLY A 30 -8.16 18.75 -0.42
N LEU A 31 -7.94 17.45 -0.29
CA LEU A 31 -7.91 16.78 1.02
C LEU A 31 -6.58 17.04 1.74
N ARG A 32 -6.61 17.17 3.07
CA ARG A 32 -5.42 17.11 3.92
C ARG A 32 -5.05 15.65 4.11
N VAL A 33 -3.96 15.21 3.49
CA VAL A 33 -3.56 13.81 3.44
C VAL A 33 -2.31 13.58 4.28
N ALA A 34 -2.28 12.47 5.00
CA ALA A 34 -1.07 11.94 5.63
C ALA A 34 -0.67 10.60 4.98
N ALA A 35 0.61 10.27 5.04
CA ALA A 35 1.13 8.96 4.68
C ALA A 35 1.88 8.35 5.85
N MET A 36 1.88 7.02 5.93
CA MET A 36 2.65 6.27 6.92
C MET A 36 3.27 5.04 6.29
N LYS A 37 4.56 4.82 6.57
CA LYS A 37 5.30 3.58 6.31
C LYS A 37 5.76 3.08 7.69
N PRO A 38 4.91 2.34 8.43
CA PRO A 38 5.10 2.10 9.86
C PRO A 38 6.46 1.44 10.17
N ILE A 39 6.84 0.49 9.33
CA ILE A 39 8.11 -0.22 9.43
C ILE A 39 8.73 -0.28 8.04
N GLU A 40 9.96 0.19 7.93
CA GLU A 40 10.77 0.07 6.72
C GLU A 40 12.05 -0.71 7.01
N THR A 41 12.37 -1.68 6.16
CA THR A 41 13.48 -2.61 6.34
C THR A 41 14.36 -2.62 5.11
N GLY A 42 15.67 -2.78 5.26
CA GLY A 42 16.59 -2.91 4.11
C GLY A 42 16.98 -1.60 3.45
N VAL A 43 16.74 -0.45 4.11
CA VAL A 43 16.94 0.88 3.54
C VAL A 43 17.84 1.71 4.45
N LYS A 44 18.63 2.62 3.87
CA LYS A 44 19.45 3.57 4.64
C LYS A 44 18.58 4.73 5.13
N ALA A 45 18.93 5.30 6.28
CA ALA A 45 18.14 6.37 6.89
C ALA A 45 17.97 7.60 5.99
N ASP A 46 19.00 7.91 5.20
CA ASP A 46 19.13 9.06 4.32
C ASP A 46 18.81 8.76 2.85
N ASP A 47 18.24 7.59 2.54
CA ASP A 47 17.92 7.21 1.16
C ASP A 47 16.74 8.06 0.63
N PRO A 48 16.97 8.96 -0.36
CA PRO A 48 15.91 9.79 -0.91
C PRO A 48 14.91 9.00 -1.77
N ALA A 49 15.24 7.74 -2.12
CA ALA A 49 14.37 6.84 -2.86
C ALA A 49 13.65 5.83 -1.95
N SER A 50 13.76 5.97 -0.62
CA SER A 50 13.02 5.14 0.34
C SER A 50 11.50 5.28 0.18
N ASP A 51 10.76 4.21 0.50
CA ASP A 51 9.30 4.21 0.38
C ASP A 51 8.69 5.32 1.25
N ALA A 52 9.22 5.50 2.46
CA ALA A 52 8.75 6.52 3.39
C ALA A 52 8.93 7.95 2.84
N VAL A 53 10.06 8.25 2.20
CA VAL A 53 10.31 9.56 1.59
C VAL A 53 9.35 9.77 0.43
N LEU A 54 9.24 8.81 -0.49
CA LEU A 54 8.35 8.92 -1.65
C LEU A 54 6.88 9.13 -1.24
N LEU A 55 6.41 8.38 -0.23
CA LEU A 55 5.06 8.51 0.31
C LEU A 55 4.84 9.87 0.99
N ARG A 56 5.79 10.33 1.82
CA ARG A 56 5.71 11.64 2.46
C ARG A 56 5.66 12.77 1.44
N ASP A 57 6.51 12.71 0.43
CA ASP A 57 6.60 13.74 -0.60
C ASP A 57 5.31 13.80 -1.43
N ALA A 58 4.74 12.64 -1.77
CA ALA A 58 3.41 12.54 -2.39
C ALA A 58 2.29 13.10 -1.49
N ALA A 59 2.38 12.92 -0.16
CA ALA A 59 1.46 13.52 0.81
C ALA A 59 1.69 15.03 1.04
N GLY A 60 2.78 15.61 0.52
CA GLY A 60 3.03 17.04 0.53
C GLY A 60 4.00 17.54 1.58
N GLU A 61 4.87 16.65 2.10
CA GLU A 61 6.02 17.02 2.94
C GLU A 61 5.69 17.74 4.26
N ASN A 62 4.44 17.65 4.72
CA ASN A 62 3.98 18.38 5.91
C ASN A 62 4.35 17.67 7.23
N ASP A 63 4.58 16.36 7.19
CA ASP A 63 4.79 15.53 8.38
C ASP A 63 6.27 15.15 8.55
N PRO A 64 6.81 15.14 9.78
CA PRO A 64 8.19 14.72 10.03
C PRO A 64 8.43 13.26 9.59
N LEU A 65 9.59 12.99 8.99
CA LEU A 65 9.88 11.66 8.41
C LEU A 65 9.89 10.57 9.49
N GLU A 66 10.35 10.89 10.69
CA GLU A 66 10.32 10.01 11.86
C GLU A 66 8.91 9.67 12.33
N THR A 67 7.91 10.49 12.02
CA THR A 67 6.50 10.17 12.28
C THR A 67 5.91 9.33 11.15
N VAL A 68 6.26 9.64 9.89
CA VAL A 68 5.87 8.83 8.72
C VAL A 68 6.47 7.42 8.80
N ARG A 69 7.71 7.31 9.26
CA ARG A 69 8.49 6.07 9.43
C ARG A 69 9.08 6.00 10.84
N PRO A 70 8.27 5.56 11.82
CA PRO A 70 8.71 5.45 13.21
C PRO A 70 9.74 4.33 13.43
N ILE A 71 9.73 3.28 12.60
CA ILE A 71 10.67 2.16 12.72
C ILE A 71 11.42 1.96 11.40
N LEU A 72 12.75 2.05 11.48
CA LEU A 72 13.67 1.79 10.38
C LEU A 72 14.66 0.69 10.78
N MET A 73 14.86 -0.29 9.89
CA MET A 73 15.80 -1.39 10.08
C MET A 73 16.68 -1.56 8.84
N THR A 74 17.96 -1.91 9.03
CA THR A 74 18.93 -1.98 7.93
C THR A 74 18.91 -3.32 7.18
N GLU A 75 18.47 -4.40 7.81
CA GLU A 75 18.41 -5.72 7.16
C GLU A 75 17.16 -5.85 6.29
N PRO A 76 17.27 -6.33 5.03
CA PRO A 76 16.14 -6.48 4.10
C PRO A 76 15.36 -7.76 4.41
N LEU A 77 14.68 -7.79 5.55
CA LEU A 77 13.96 -8.96 6.06
C LEU A 77 12.54 -8.55 6.49
N ALA A 78 11.65 -9.53 6.64
CA ALA A 78 10.35 -9.27 7.26
C ALA A 78 10.53 -8.59 8.64
N PRO A 79 9.66 -7.64 9.04
CA PRO A 79 9.83 -6.86 10.26
C PRO A 79 10.15 -7.69 11.51
N TRP A 80 9.37 -8.73 11.77
CA TRP A 80 9.60 -9.60 12.93
C TRP A 80 10.97 -10.29 12.91
N VAL A 81 11.41 -10.73 11.73
CA VAL A 81 12.71 -11.41 11.57
C VAL A 81 13.85 -10.41 11.73
N ALA A 82 13.72 -9.22 11.14
CA ALA A 82 14.70 -8.15 11.28
C ALA A 82 14.88 -7.75 12.76
N SER A 83 13.78 -7.51 13.49
CA SER A 83 13.84 -7.11 14.89
C SER A 83 14.42 -8.20 15.79
N SER A 84 14.03 -9.45 15.56
CA SER A 84 14.55 -10.59 16.31
C SER A 84 16.06 -10.74 16.12
N ARG A 85 16.59 -10.45 14.93
CA ARG A 85 18.03 -10.52 14.62
C ARG A 85 18.83 -9.37 15.21
N SER A 86 18.25 -8.17 15.27
CA SER A 86 18.88 -7.03 15.94
C SER A 86 18.80 -7.11 17.47
N GLY A 87 18.23 -8.18 18.04
CA GLY A 87 18.03 -8.35 19.48
C GLY A 87 17.00 -7.40 20.08
N GLY A 88 16.16 -6.78 19.24
CA GLY A 88 15.19 -5.76 19.63
C GLY A 88 13.76 -6.28 19.61
N LEU A 89 12.93 -5.74 20.52
CA LEU A 89 11.48 -5.83 20.42
C LEU A 89 10.98 -4.64 19.61
N LEU A 90 10.01 -4.86 18.72
CA LEU A 90 9.34 -3.77 18.02
C LEU A 90 8.44 -3.01 19.00
N ASP A 91 8.61 -1.70 19.05
CA ASP A 91 7.76 -0.83 19.84
C ASP A 91 6.46 -0.54 19.08
N LEU A 92 5.44 -1.36 19.32
CA LEU A 92 4.11 -1.15 18.75
C LEU A 92 3.47 0.15 19.26
N GLY A 93 3.82 0.61 20.47
CA GLY A 93 3.31 1.87 21.02
C GLY A 93 3.81 3.09 20.25
N ALA A 94 5.05 3.03 19.72
CA ALA A 94 5.57 4.04 18.81
C ALA A 94 4.79 4.08 17.49
N LEU A 95 4.34 2.92 16.96
CA LEU A 95 3.49 2.87 15.77
C LEU A 95 2.12 3.53 16.04
N GLU A 96 1.49 3.21 17.16
CA GLU A 96 0.20 3.81 17.54
C GLU A 96 0.31 5.33 17.71
N THR A 97 1.33 5.79 18.44
CA THR A 97 1.58 7.21 18.69
C THR A 97 1.76 7.98 17.37
N ALA A 98 2.55 7.41 16.45
CA ALA A 98 2.78 7.99 15.14
C ALA A 98 1.49 8.02 14.28
N TYR A 99 0.73 6.92 14.28
CA TYR A 99 -0.53 6.83 13.55
C TYR A 99 -1.56 7.86 14.05
N GLU A 100 -1.72 8.00 15.37
CA GLU A 100 -2.61 8.99 15.97
C GLU A 100 -2.19 10.43 15.63
N ALA A 101 -0.88 10.72 15.69
CA ALA A 101 -0.33 12.02 15.33
C ALA A 101 -0.60 12.36 13.86
N LEU A 102 -0.38 11.40 12.95
CA LEU A 102 -0.65 11.56 11.51
C LEU A 102 -2.14 11.67 11.20
N CYS A 103 -3.03 11.07 11.99
CA CYS A 103 -4.46 11.21 11.80
C CYS A 103 -4.99 12.60 12.22
N LYS A 104 -4.28 13.31 13.09
CA LYS A 104 -4.76 14.57 13.65
C LYS A 104 -4.94 15.63 12.55
N ASP A 105 -6.14 16.24 12.50
CA ASP A 105 -6.49 17.30 11.55
C ASP A 105 -6.26 16.91 10.07
N ARG A 106 -6.46 15.62 9.73
CA ARG A 106 -6.41 15.10 8.36
C ARG A 106 -7.78 14.64 7.87
N ASP A 107 -7.95 14.69 6.56
CA ASP A 107 -9.13 14.19 5.87
C ASP A 107 -8.90 12.77 5.33
N ALA A 108 -7.65 12.40 5.08
CA ALA A 108 -7.26 11.06 4.65
C ALA A 108 -5.89 10.63 5.18
N ILE A 109 -5.70 9.32 5.39
CA ILE A 109 -4.41 8.69 5.64
C ILE A 109 -4.24 7.43 4.79
N LEU A 110 -3.05 7.23 4.25
CA LEU A 110 -2.63 5.99 3.60
C LEU A 110 -1.47 5.37 4.37
N VAL A 111 -1.63 4.11 4.78
CA VAL A 111 -0.63 3.32 5.52
C VAL A 111 -0.12 2.20 4.63
N GLU A 112 1.17 2.19 4.35
CA GLU A 112 1.81 1.16 3.53
C GLU A 112 2.47 0.07 4.38
N GLY A 113 2.02 -1.18 4.21
CA GLY A 113 2.68 -2.34 4.77
C GLY A 113 3.95 -2.74 4.00
N ALA A 114 4.76 -3.62 4.59
CA ALA A 114 5.94 -4.20 3.96
C ALA A 114 5.66 -5.61 3.44
N GLY A 115 6.04 -5.89 2.18
CA GLY A 115 5.77 -7.17 1.53
C GLY A 115 4.27 -7.40 1.26
N GLY A 116 3.75 -8.57 1.65
CA GLY A 116 2.34 -8.93 1.53
C GLY A 116 1.56 -8.92 2.84
N LEU A 117 0.25 -9.14 2.77
CA LEU A 117 -0.68 -8.91 3.89
C LEU A 117 -0.36 -9.70 5.16
N LEU A 118 0.05 -10.96 5.02
CA LEU A 118 0.39 -11.83 6.16
C LEU A 118 1.86 -11.79 6.55
N VAL A 119 2.62 -10.80 6.05
CA VAL A 119 4.00 -10.60 6.51
C VAL A 119 3.97 -10.26 8.00
N PRO A 120 4.68 -11.01 8.86
CA PRO A 120 4.65 -10.82 10.30
C PRO A 120 5.33 -9.51 10.69
N VAL A 121 4.59 -8.67 11.41
CA VAL A 121 5.10 -7.49 12.09
C VAL A 121 5.77 -7.94 13.38
N THR A 122 5.07 -8.72 14.19
CA THR A 122 5.64 -9.46 15.33
C THR A 122 5.37 -10.96 15.13
N ARG A 123 5.71 -11.78 16.13
CA ARG A 123 5.41 -13.22 16.09
C ARG A 123 3.92 -13.52 15.97
N ASP A 124 3.09 -12.69 16.61
CA ASP A 124 1.66 -12.94 16.81
C ASP A 124 0.78 -11.90 16.09
N LEU A 125 1.38 -11.01 15.31
CA LEU A 125 0.70 -9.91 14.61
C LEU A 125 1.30 -9.72 13.21
N ALA A 126 0.44 -9.69 12.19
CA ALA A 126 0.79 -9.32 10.82
C ALA A 126 0.09 -8.01 10.41
N TRP A 127 0.28 -7.57 9.16
CA TRP A 127 -0.28 -6.31 8.68
C TRP A 127 -1.80 -6.28 8.69
N ASP A 128 -2.45 -7.41 8.45
CA ASP A 128 -3.91 -7.54 8.54
C ASP A 128 -4.44 -7.10 9.91
N GLY A 129 -3.87 -7.61 11.00
CA GLY A 129 -4.26 -7.25 12.37
C GLY A 129 -4.02 -5.78 12.69
N LEU A 130 -2.89 -5.20 12.25
CA LEU A 130 -2.64 -3.76 12.39
C LEU A 130 -3.65 -2.92 11.60
N PHE A 131 -3.93 -3.29 10.35
CA PHE A 131 -4.88 -2.56 9.51
C PHE A 131 -6.29 -2.62 10.08
N VAL A 132 -6.69 -3.75 10.68
CA VAL A 132 -7.95 -3.89 11.41
C VAL A 132 -7.96 -2.97 12.64
N GLY A 133 -6.91 -2.99 13.46
CA GLY A 133 -6.78 -2.16 14.65
C GLY A 133 -6.89 -0.66 14.35
N TRP A 134 -6.34 -0.23 13.22
CA TRP A 134 -6.41 1.15 12.73
C TRP A 134 -7.68 1.51 11.95
N GLY A 135 -8.58 0.54 11.73
CA GLY A 135 -9.83 0.74 11.02
C GLY A 135 -9.64 1.13 9.55
N LEU A 136 -8.62 0.55 8.90
CA LEU A 136 -8.29 0.82 7.51
C LEU A 136 -9.15 -0.04 6.57
N ASP A 137 -9.58 0.54 5.45
CA ASP A 137 -9.99 -0.24 4.29
C ASP A 137 -8.75 -0.59 3.44
N LEU A 138 -8.76 -1.71 2.72
CA LEU A 138 -7.56 -2.24 2.06
C LEU A 138 -7.57 -2.02 0.55
N VAL A 139 -6.44 -1.56 0.00
CA VAL A 139 -6.08 -1.66 -1.42
C VAL A 139 -5.00 -2.74 -1.57
N VAL A 140 -5.22 -3.71 -2.45
CA VAL A 140 -4.26 -4.78 -2.73
C VAL A 140 -3.56 -4.50 -4.06
N VAL A 141 -2.24 -4.44 -4.07
CA VAL A 141 -1.45 -4.32 -5.31
C VAL A 141 -0.96 -5.68 -5.74
N ALA A 142 -1.37 -6.13 -6.93
CA ALA A 142 -0.97 -7.38 -7.53
C ALA A 142 -0.07 -7.13 -8.75
N GLY A 143 1.09 -7.77 -8.80
CA GLY A 143 1.93 -7.71 -10.00
C GLY A 143 1.33 -8.57 -11.11
N ASN A 144 1.10 -7.99 -12.29
CA ASN A 144 0.56 -8.72 -13.44
C ASN A 144 1.63 -9.63 -14.06
N ARG A 145 1.59 -10.91 -13.69
CA ARG A 145 2.49 -11.98 -14.13
C ARG A 145 1.80 -13.34 -13.97
N LEU A 146 2.43 -14.41 -14.46
CA LEU A 146 1.97 -15.76 -14.15
C LEU A 146 1.95 -15.99 -12.63
N GLY A 147 0.84 -16.52 -12.11
CA GLY A 147 0.61 -16.71 -10.66
C GLY A 147 -0.18 -15.58 -9.99
N ALA A 148 -0.44 -14.46 -10.68
CA ALA A 148 -1.21 -13.34 -10.13
C ALA A 148 -2.60 -13.75 -9.63
N LEU A 149 -3.30 -14.64 -10.35
CA LEU A 149 -4.61 -15.18 -9.93
C LEU A 149 -4.54 -15.77 -8.52
N ASN A 150 -3.65 -16.74 -8.30
CA ASN A 150 -3.51 -17.41 -7.01
C ASN A 150 -3.17 -16.42 -5.89
N HIS A 151 -2.11 -15.62 -6.07
CA HIS A 151 -1.66 -14.72 -5.00
C HIS A 151 -2.69 -13.64 -4.66
N THR A 152 -3.40 -13.11 -5.66
CA THR A 152 -4.46 -12.13 -5.44
C THR A 152 -5.63 -12.75 -4.68
N LEU A 153 -6.12 -13.92 -5.11
CA LEU A 153 -7.22 -14.62 -4.43
C LEU A 153 -6.88 -14.98 -2.98
N LEU A 154 -5.66 -15.49 -2.73
CA LEU A 154 -5.19 -15.78 -1.38
C LEU A 154 -5.13 -14.51 -0.52
N THR A 155 -4.64 -13.40 -1.07
CA THR A 155 -4.52 -12.13 -0.35
C THR A 155 -5.90 -11.54 -0.01
N VAL A 156 -6.83 -11.55 -0.96
CA VAL A 156 -8.19 -11.04 -0.75
C VAL A 156 -8.95 -11.91 0.25
N ARG A 157 -8.83 -13.25 0.18
CA ARG A 157 -9.44 -14.15 1.17
C ARG A 157 -8.89 -13.90 2.57
N ALA A 158 -7.57 -13.80 2.73
CA ALA A 158 -6.97 -13.48 4.02
C ALA A 158 -7.44 -12.12 4.56
N ALA A 159 -7.60 -11.11 3.70
CA ALA A 159 -8.14 -9.82 4.10
C ALA A 159 -9.58 -9.93 4.62
N HIS A 160 -10.45 -10.63 3.88
CA HIS A 160 -11.83 -10.84 4.30
C HIS A 160 -11.94 -11.65 5.60
N ASP A 161 -11.12 -12.71 5.75
CA ASP A 161 -11.08 -13.55 6.95
C ASP A 161 -10.63 -12.74 8.19
N ALA A 162 -9.74 -11.76 8.00
CA ALA A 162 -9.34 -10.82 9.05
C ALA A 162 -10.39 -9.73 9.33
N GLY A 163 -11.46 -9.62 8.53
CA GLY A 163 -12.48 -8.58 8.66
C GLY A 163 -12.16 -7.26 7.95
N LEU A 164 -11.16 -7.23 7.08
CA LEU A 164 -10.83 -6.06 6.27
C LEU A 164 -11.78 -5.94 5.08
N ARG A 165 -12.25 -4.72 4.82
CA ARG A 165 -12.94 -4.38 3.58
C ARG A 165 -11.91 -4.10 2.48
N VAL A 166 -11.86 -4.94 1.46
CA VAL A 166 -11.05 -4.67 0.26
C VAL A 166 -11.80 -3.70 -0.64
N ARG A 167 -11.20 -2.53 -0.91
CA ARG A 167 -11.77 -1.51 -1.82
C ARG A 167 -11.55 -1.83 -3.29
N GLY A 168 -10.48 -2.57 -3.58
CA GLY A 168 -10.13 -2.98 -4.91
C GLY A 168 -8.74 -3.59 -4.95
N VAL A 169 -8.48 -4.26 -6.07
CA VAL A 169 -7.17 -4.77 -6.45
C VAL A 169 -6.62 -3.90 -7.56
N VAL A 170 -5.38 -3.43 -7.42
CA VAL A 170 -4.65 -2.80 -8.53
C VAL A 170 -3.77 -3.85 -9.18
N LEU A 171 -4.07 -4.18 -10.44
CA LEU A 171 -3.28 -5.10 -11.25
C LEU A 171 -2.17 -4.32 -11.98
N ASN A 172 -1.01 -4.25 -11.37
CA ASN A 172 0.12 -3.43 -11.80
C ASN A 172 1.01 -4.17 -12.81
N ALA A 173 1.25 -3.59 -13.97
CA ALA A 173 2.16 -4.15 -14.97
C ALA A 173 3.63 -4.02 -14.53
N MET A 174 4.36 -5.14 -14.59
CA MET A 174 5.72 -5.24 -14.03
C MET A 174 6.84 -4.80 -14.97
N GLY A 175 6.53 -4.49 -16.23
CA GLY A 175 7.54 -4.14 -17.23
C GLY A 175 6.97 -3.47 -18.50
N PRO A 176 7.82 -2.85 -19.32
CA PRO A 176 7.43 -2.04 -20.49
C PRO A 176 6.74 -2.80 -21.60
N ASP A 177 7.00 -4.11 -21.72
CA ASP A 177 6.46 -4.97 -22.77
C ASP A 177 5.87 -6.22 -22.10
N PRO A 178 4.65 -6.10 -21.54
CA PRO A 178 4.04 -7.17 -20.78
C PRO A 178 3.54 -8.23 -21.77
N ARG A 179 4.42 -9.15 -22.16
CA ARG A 179 4.12 -10.23 -23.12
C ARG A 179 3.70 -11.51 -22.42
N GLY A 180 2.72 -12.19 -22.99
CA GLY A 180 2.32 -13.55 -22.61
C GLY A 180 0.83 -13.66 -22.30
N ILE A 181 0.27 -14.84 -22.61
CA ILE A 181 -1.15 -15.12 -22.49
C ILE A 181 -1.66 -14.87 -21.06
N ALA A 182 -0.88 -15.23 -20.03
CA ALA A 182 -1.26 -14.99 -18.64
C ALA A 182 -1.49 -13.50 -18.36
N ILE A 183 -0.56 -12.63 -18.78
CA ILE A 183 -0.65 -11.19 -18.56
C ILE A 183 -1.91 -10.60 -19.22
N SER A 184 -2.23 -11.05 -20.44
CA SER A 184 -3.38 -10.55 -21.20
C SER A 184 -4.72 -11.10 -20.71
N THR A 185 -4.74 -12.20 -19.95
CA THR A 185 -5.97 -12.85 -19.48
C THR A 185 -6.23 -12.65 -17.98
N ASN A 186 -5.21 -12.26 -17.20
CA ASN A 186 -5.30 -12.09 -15.75
C ASN A 186 -6.35 -11.05 -15.34
N LEU A 187 -6.51 -9.95 -16.08
CA LEU A 187 -7.45 -8.90 -15.71
C LEU A 187 -8.89 -9.42 -15.72
N GLU A 188 -9.36 -9.92 -16.87
CA GLU A 188 -10.70 -10.47 -17.05
C GLU A 188 -10.99 -11.60 -16.06
N ALA A 189 -10.03 -12.52 -15.87
CA ALA A 189 -10.19 -13.61 -14.91
C ALA A 189 -10.28 -13.12 -13.45
N LEU A 190 -9.50 -12.10 -13.06
CA LEU A 190 -9.58 -11.54 -11.71
C LEU A 190 -10.90 -10.79 -11.51
N GLU A 191 -11.37 -10.04 -12.51
CA GLU A 191 -12.66 -9.33 -12.46
C GLU A 191 -13.81 -10.32 -12.22
N GLU A 192 -13.83 -11.45 -12.92
CA GLU A 192 -14.85 -12.50 -12.73
C GLU A 192 -14.75 -13.15 -11.34
N LEU A 193 -13.54 -13.48 -10.89
CA LEU A 193 -13.34 -14.25 -9.66
C LEU A 193 -13.45 -13.43 -8.37
N LEU A 194 -13.34 -12.09 -8.46
CA LEU A 194 -13.33 -11.19 -7.30
C LEU A 194 -14.58 -10.35 -7.15
N ASP A 195 -15.55 -10.43 -8.08
CA ASP A 195 -16.83 -9.70 -7.97
C ASP A 195 -17.44 -9.83 -6.55
N PRO A 196 -17.79 -8.72 -5.87
CA PRO A 196 -17.87 -7.34 -6.36
C PRO A 196 -16.64 -6.45 -6.09
N VAL A 197 -15.48 -7.02 -5.73
CA VAL A 197 -14.25 -6.26 -5.51
C VAL A 197 -13.68 -5.81 -6.88
N PRO A 198 -13.56 -4.50 -7.14
CA PRO A 198 -13.08 -4.02 -8.44
C PRO A 198 -11.60 -4.35 -8.65
N VAL A 199 -11.25 -4.71 -9.88
CA VAL A 199 -9.87 -4.95 -10.30
C VAL A 199 -9.49 -3.89 -11.32
N LEU A 200 -8.54 -3.02 -10.97
CA LEU A 200 -8.17 -1.87 -11.77
C LEU A 200 -6.77 -2.08 -12.38
N PRO A 201 -6.63 -2.08 -13.72
CA PRO A 201 -5.32 -2.22 -14.34
C PRO A 201 -4.50 -0.95 -14.14
N PHE A 202 -3.18 -1.12 -13.99
CA PHE A 202 -2.24 0.00 -14.01
C PHE A 202 -1.04 -0.34 -14.91
N PRO A 203 -0.76 0.45 -15.96
CA PRO A 203 0.30 0.16 -16.91
C PRO A 203 1.68 0.38 -16.29
N TRP A 204 2.69 -0.16 -16.95
CA TRP A 204 4.06 0.09 -16.54
C TRP A 204 4.45 1.52 -16.90
N ILE A 205 4.93 2.27 -15.92
CA ILE A 205 5.38 3.65 -16.10
C ILE A 205 6.89 3.70 -15.90
N ARG A 206 7.57 4.38 -16.83
CA ARG A 206 9.00 4.67 -16.67
C ARG A 206 9.21 5.59 -15.46
N LYS A 207 10.24 5.31 -14.66
CA LYS A 207 10.57 6.09 -13.46
C LYS A 207 10.88 7.58 -13.71
N ASP A 208 11.22 7.95 -14.95
CA ASP A 208 11.50 9.34 -15.35
C ASP A 208 10.24 10.16 -15.66
N ARG A 209 9.06 9.53 -15.66
CA ARG A 209 7.79 10.25 -15.85
C ARG A 209 7.39 10.99 -14.57
N PRO A 210 6.88 12.23 -14.68
CA PRO A 210 6.31 12.94 -13.55
C PRO A 210 5.14 12.18 -12.92
N ILE A 211 4.96 12.29 -11.60
CA ILE A 211 3.84 11.66 -10.88
C ILE A 211 2.47 12.07 -11.45
N GLY A 212 2.33 13.28 -11.99
CA GLY A 212 1.09 13.74 -12.64
C GLY A 212 0.63 12.85 -13.78
N TYR A 213 1.56 12.29 -14.55
CA TYR A 213 1.24 11.34 -15.62
C TYR A 213 0.66 10.02 -15.07
N ALA A 214 1.20 9.54 -13.95
CA ALA A 214 0.69 8.36 -13.27
C ALA A 214 -0.70 8.61 -12.66
N VAL A 215 -0.96 9.83 -12.17
CA VAL A 215 -2.26 10.25 -11.67
C VAL A 215 -3.32 10.29 -12.77
N GLU A 216 -3.01 10.89 -13.93
CA GLU A 216 -3.93 10.92 -15.08
C GLU A 216 -4.37 9.50 -15.49
N ILE A 217 -3.41 8.58 -15.62
CA ILE A 217 -3.68 7.18 -15.93
C ILE A 217 -4.56 6.52 -14.86
N ALA A 218 -4.29 6.78 -13.58
CA ALA A 218 -5.08 6.21 -12.49
C ALA A 218 -6.54 6.71 -12.50
N GLU A 219 -6.74 7.99 -12.81
CA GLU A 219 -8.08 8.57 -12.98
C GLU A 219 -8.83 7.91 -14.14
N GLU A 220 -8.18 7.75 -15.29
CA GLU A 220 -8.74 7.05 -16.47
C GLU A 220 -9.10 5.59 -16.17
N ASN A 221 -8.33 4.92 -15.30
CA ASN A 221 -8.57 3.53 -14.87
C ASN A 221 -9.43 3.41 -13.60
N GLY A 222 -10.13 4.48 -13.21
CA GLY A 222 -11.19 4.39 -12.19
C GLY A 222 -10.72 4.37 -10.73
N PHE A 223 -9.47 4.73 -10.43
CA PHE A 223 -8.93 4.75 -9.05
C PHE A 223 -9.71 5.69 -8.11
N ALA A 224 -10.53 6.59 -8.67
CA ALA A 224 -11.45 7.43 -7.93
C ALA A 224 -12.33 6.65 -6.93
N THR A 225 -12.69 5.41 -7.25
CA THR A 225 -13.50 4.52 -6.41
C THR A 225 -12.74 4.08 -5.16
N LEU A 226 -11.42 3.86 -5.26
CA LEU A 226 -10.57 3.44 -4.15
C LEU A 226 -10.50 4.50 -3.05
N ILE A 227 -10.51 5.78 -3.42
CA ILE A 227 -10.40 6.93 -2.52
C ILE A 227 -11.73 7.66 -2.26
N ALA A 228 -12.87 7.03 -2.56
CA ALA A 228 -14.17 7.59 -2.23
C ALA A 228 -14.41 7.62 -0.72
N SER A 229 -15.04 8.67 -0.17
CA SER A 229 -15.51 8.60 1.22
C SER A 229 -16.55 7.49 1.38
N ARG A 230 -16.58 6.81 2.53
CA ARG A 230 -17.73 5.94 2.84
C ARG A 230 -18.98 6.81 2.79
N GLU A 231 -19.92 6.52 1.89
CA GLU A 231 -21.27 7.04 2.04
C GLU A 231 -21.79 6.52 3.38
N ARG A 232 -22.33 7.42 4.21
CA ARG A 232 -23.02 7.04 5.44
C ARG A 232 -24.30 6.31 5.01
N GLN A 233 -24.27 4.98 4.97
CA GLN A 233 -25.49 4.19 5.10
C GLN A 233 -26.01 4.32 6.53
#